data_AF-A0A2D4ID39-F1
#
_entry.id   AF-A0A2D4ID39-F1
#
_cell.length_a   1.000
_cell.length_b   1.000
_cell.length_c   1.000
_cell.angle_alpha   90.00
_cell.angle_beta   90.00
_cell.angle_gamma   90.00
#
_symmetry.space_group_name_H-M   'P 1'
#
loop_
_entity.id
_entity.type
_entity.pdbx_description
1 polymer ?
#
loop_
_entity_poly.entity_id
_entity_poly.type
_entity_poly.pdbx_seq_one_letter_code
_entity_poly.pdbx_strand_id
1 'polypeptide(L)'
;MGFGKKFIQAIETIYYKQTAKVMINGELTDFTDIRKGTRQGCPLSPLLFVLTLEVLNRNIREEKEIKGMKIKKEEYKLQAFADDLVFILDDPLETAPKLIEKI
;
A
#
# COMPACT_ATOMS: atom_id res chain seq x y z
N MET A 1 -3.36 11.05 8.43
CA MET A 1 -4.20 10.06 9.12
C MET A 1 -4.39 10.33 10.63
N GLY A 2 -3.66 11.26 11.27
CA GLY A 2 -4.00 11.71 12.63
C GLY A 2 -3.75 10.70 13.75
N PHE A 3 -2.85 9.72 13.55
CA PHE A 3 -2.56 8.70 14.56
C PHE A 3 -1.92 9.28 15.83
N GLY A 4 -2.29 8.74 16.98
CA GLY A 4 -1.72 9.13 18.27
C GLY A 4 -0.25 8.74 18.41
N LYS A 5 0.53 9.54 19.14
CA LYS A 5 1.98 9.36 19.33
C LYS A 5 2.37 7.95 19.82
N LYS A 6 1.62 7.41 20.79
CA LYS A 6 1.88 6.06 21.33
C LYS A 6 1.73 4.95 20.28
N PHE A 7 0.75 5.09 19.39
CA PHE A 7 0.55 4.13 18.30
C PHE A 7 1.74 4.18 17.32
N ILE A 8 2.14 5.39 16.91
CA ILE A 8 3.29 5.59 16.02
C ILE A 8 4.55 4.96 16.62
N GLN A 9 4.84 5.25 17.89
CA GLN A 9 6.00 4.69 18.59
C GLN A 9 5.97 3.16 18.70
N ALA A 10 4.79 2.56 18.87
CA ALA A 10 4.65 1.10 18.90
C ALA A 10 5.01 0.47 17.54
N ILE A 11 4.53 1.06 16.43
CA ILE A 11 4.88 0.61 15.08
C ILE A 11 6.38 0.79 14.81
N GLU A 12 6.93 1.97 15.13
CA GLU A 12 8.36 2.24 14.99
C GLU A 12 9.20 1.23 15.76
N THR A 13 8.83 0.91 17.01
CA THR A 13 9.57 -0.06 17.82
C THR A 13 9.62 -1.46 17.17
N ILE A 14 8.56 -1.87 16.47
CA ILE A 14 8.49 -3.18 15.82
C ILE A 14 9.30 -3.20 14.50
N TYR A 15 9.29 -2.08 13.76
CA TYR A 15 9.84 -2.01 12.39
C TYR A 15 11.16 -1.23 12.25
N TYR A 16 11.67 -0.63 13.33
CA TYR A 16 12.95 0.08 13.31
C TYR A 16 14.13 -0.89 13.20
N LYS A 17 15.02 -0.65 12.22
CA LYS A 17 16.28 -1.40 11.99
C LYS A 17 16.13 -2.92 12.13
N GLN A 18 15.17 -3.47 11.41
CA GLN A 18 14.93 -4.91 11.42
C GLN A 18 16.08 -5.67 10.77
N THR A 19 16.43 -6.81 11.33
CA THR A 19 17.36 -7.78 10.74
C THR A 19 16.69 -9.14 10.62
N ALA A 20 17.15 -9.96 9.67
CA ALA A 20 16.70 -11.34 9.53
C ALA A 20 17.87 -12.27 9.17
N LYS A 21 17.67 -13.56 9.44
CA LYS A 21 18.49 -14.66 8.93
C LYS A 21 17.60 -15.55 8.08
N VAL A 22 18.16 -16.12 7.03
CA VAL A 22 17.47 -17.10 6.19
C VAL A 22 17.98 -18.48 6.59
N MET A 23 17.07 -19.45 6.75
CA MET A 23 17.45 -20.84 6.96
C MET A 23 17.46 -21.56 5.61
N ILE A 24 18.59 -22.16 5.25
CA ILE A 24 18.78 -22.91 4.01
C ILE A 24 19.38 -24.27 4.38
N ASN A 25 18.66 -25.36 4.10
CA ASN A 25 19.09 -26.74 4.41
C ASN A 25 19.47 -26.96 5.89
N GLY A 26 18.82 -26.25 6.82
CA GLY A 26 19.09 -26.35 8.26
C GLY A 26 20.21 -25.43 8.76
N GLU A 27 20.94 -24.75 7.88
CA GLU A 27 21.93 -23.74 8.26
C GLU A 27 21.34 -22.33 8.17
N LEU A 28 21.75 -21.46 9.10
CA LEU A 28 21.33 -20.06 9.12
C LEU A 28 22.38 -19.17 8.45
N THR A 29 21.93 -18.23 7.63
CA THR A 29 22.80 -17.17 7.10
C THR A 29 23.27 -16.20 8.19
N ASP A 30 24.19 -15.31 7.81
CA ASP A 30 24.45 -14.10 8.58
C ASP A 30 23.22 -13.18 8.62
N PHE A 31 23.25 -12.23 9.57
CA PHE A 31 22.22 -11.23 9.68
C PHE A 31 22.21 -10.32 8.45
N THR A 32 21.03 -10.13 7.89
CA THR A 32 20.78 -9.18 6.80
C THR A 32 19.84 -8.08 7.28
N ASP A 33 20.18 -6.84 6.99
CA ASP A 33 19.33 -5.69 7.28
C ASP A 33 18.10 -5.67 6.36
N ILE A 34 16.91 -5.61 6.97
CA ILE A 34 15.67 -5.37 6.25
C ILE A 34 15.46 -3.86 6.11
N ARG A 35 15.64 -3.35 4.90
CA ARG A 35 15.49 -1.91 4.60
C ARG A 35 14.06 -1.51 4.24
N LYS A 36 13.29 -2.42 3.64
CA LYS A 36 11.92 -2.20 3.16
C LYS A 36 11.11 -3.47 3.29
N GLY A 37 9.80 -3.31 3.49
CA GLY A 37 8.85 -4.43 3.57
C GLY A 37 8.31 -4.65 4.98
N THR A 38 7.44 -5.64 5.10
CA THR A 38 6.85 -6.07 6.37
C THR A 38 7.09 -7.57 6.57
N ARG A 39 6.97 -8.05 7.81
CA ARG A 39 7.21 -9.47 8.12
C ARG A 39 6.04 -10.31 7.63
N GLN A 40 6.29 -11.27 6.74
CA GLN A 40 5.27 -12.26 6.36
C GLN A 40 4.90 -13.12 7.58
N GLY A 41 3.62 -13.46 7.74
CA GLY A 41 3.10 -14.17 8.90
C GLY A 41 2.91 -13.32 10.17
N CYS A 42 3.31 -12.05 10.17
CA CYS A 42 2.99 -11.14 11.27
C CYS A 42 1.55 -10.63 11.14
N PRO A 43 0.70 -10.76 12.18
CA PRO A 43 -0.70 -10.30 12.14
C PRO A 43 -0.89 -8.81 11.84
N LEU A 44 0.12 -7.99 12.12
CA LEU A 44 0.08 -6.53 11.91
C LEU A 44 0.44 -6.13 10.47
N SER A 45 1.24 -6.93 9.78
CA SER A 45 1.75 -6.60 8.44
C SER A 45 0.65 -6.32 7.40
N PRO A 46 -0.46 -7.07 7.34
CA PRO A 46 -1.54 -6.77 6.39
C PRO A 46 -2.17 -5.39 6.59
N LEU A 47 -2.35 -4.97 7.84
CA LEU A 47 -2.93 -3.66 8.15
C LEU A 47 -1.98 -2.52 7.76
N LEU A 48 -0.69 -2.67 8.02
CA LEU A 48 0.32 -1.69 7.61
C LEU A 48 0.44 -1.58 6.08
N PHE A 49 0.28 -2.70 5.39
CA PHE A 49 0.23 -2.73 3.94
C PHE A 49 -0.98 -1.97 3.39
N VAL A 50 -2.19 -2.26 3.90
CA VAL A 50 -3.42 -1.53 3.53
C VAL A 50 -3.31 -0.04 3.85
N LEU A 51 -2.76 0.34 5.01
CA LEU A 51 -2.56 1.75 5.38
C LEU A 51 -1.62 2.47 4.42
N THR A 52 -0.60 1.78 3.91
CA THR A 52 0.34 2.34 2.93
C THR A 52 -0.33 2.52 1.57
N LEU A 53 -1.04 1.49 1.08
CA LEU A 53 -1.80 1.56 -0.19
C LEU A 53 -2.90 2.61 -0.16
N GLU A 54 -3.52 2.86 0.99
CA GLU A 54 -4.57 3.85 1.13
C GLU A 54 -4.10 5.27 0.76
N VAL A 55 -2.80 5.58 0.93
CA VAL A 55 -2.24 6.86 0.46
C VAL A 55 -2.35 6.99 -1.06
N LEU A 56 -1.96 5.95 -1.80
CA LEU A 56 -2.08 5.90 -3.25
C LEU A 56 -3.55 5.92 -3.68
N ASN A 57 -4.38 5.07 -3.08
CA ASN A 57 -5.81 4.98 -3.40
C ASN A 57 -6.52 6.31 -3.20
N ARG A 58 -6.19 7.05 -2.14
CA ARG A 58 -6.73 8.38 -1.88
C ARG A 58 -6.29 9.39 -2.94
N ASN A 59 -5.01 9.40 -3.32
CA ASN A 59 -4.50 10.29 -4.37
C ASN A 59 -5.27 10.07 -5.69
N ILE A 60 -5.54 8.83 -6.05
CA ILE A 60 -6.29 8.48 -7.27
C ILE A 60 -7.76 8.90 -7.16
N ARG A 61 -8.39 8.69 -6.00
CA ARG A 61 -9.78 9.12 -5.76
C ARG A 61 -9.95 10.64 -5.86
N GLU A 62 -9.03 11.40 -5.27
CA GLU A 62 -9.07 12.86 -5.22
C GLU A 62 -8.62 13.55 -6.52
N GLU A 63 -7.86 12.87 -7.38
CA GLU A 63 -7.41 13.41 -8.66
C GLU A 63 -8.58 13.63 -9.62
N LYS A 64 -8.83 14.88 -9.99
CA LYS A 64 -9.97 15.29 -10.82
C LYS A 64 -9.79 14.90 -12.28
N GLU A 65 -8.54 14.80 -12.71
CA GLU A 65 -8.23 14.42 -14.09
C GLU A 65 -8.36 12.91 -14.34
N ILE A 66 -8.39 12.11 -13.27
CA ILE A 66 -8.72 10.70 -13.36
C ILE A 66 -10.23 10.57 -13.23
N LYS A 67 -10.93 10.35 -14.35
CA LYS A 67 -12.38 10.16 -14.37
C LYS A 67 -12.73 8.69 -14.18
N GLY A 68 -13.65 8.41 -13.28
CA GLY A 68 -14.14 7.05 -13.02
C GLY A 68 -15.57 6.84 -13.51
N MET A 69 -16.07 5.62 -13.36
CA MET A 69 -17.46 5.32 -13.66
C MET A 69 -18.38 6.03 -12.67
N LYS A 70 -19.34 6.81 -13.19
CA LYS A 70 -20.34 7.50 -12.37
C LYS A 70 -21.60 6.66 -12.24
N ILE A 71 -21.97 6.33 -11.00
CA ILE A 71 -23.22 5.65 -10.70
C ILE A 71 -23.99 6.50 -9.69
N LYS A 72 -25.14 7.02 -10.10
CA LYS A 72 -25.94 7.99 -9.32
C LYS A 72 -25.12 9.23 -8.97
N LYS A 73 -24.79 9.43 -7.68
CA LYS A 73 -24.04 10.59 -7.16
C LYS A 73 -22.58 10.27 -6.85
N GLU A 74 -22.17 9.02 -7.01
CA GLU A 74 -20.84 8.54 -6.64
C GLU A 74 -20.01 8.24 -7.90
N GLU A 75 -18.69 8.45 -7.79
CA GLU A 75 -17.71 8.14 -8.83
C GLU A 75 -16.78 7.02 -8.34
N TYR A 76 -16.72 5.95 -9.10
CA TYR A 76 -15.93 4.76 -8.80
C TYR A 76 -14.70 4.75 -9.70
N LYS A 77 -13.52 4.96 -9.11
CA LYS A 77 -12.23 5.02 -9.84
C LYS A 77 -11.37 3.78 -9.66
N LEU A 78 -11.46 3.12 -8.52
CA LEU A 78 -10.63 1.96 -8.21
C LEU A 78 -11.27 1.03 -7.19
N GLN A 79 -10.87 -0.23 -7.23
CA GLN A 79 -11.08 -1.24 -6.21
C GLN A 79 -9.73 -1.86 -5.85
N ALA A 80 -9.49 -2.10 -4.56
CA ALA A 80 -8.25 -2.67 -4.07
C ALA A 80 -8.53 -3.95 -3.27
N PHE A 81 -7.74 -4.99 -3.49
CA PHE A 81 -7.75 -6.21 -2.71
C PHE A 81 -6.32 -6.72 -2.51
N ALA A 82 -5.82 -6.66 -1.28
CA ALA A 82 -4.40 -6.88 -1.02
C ALA A 82 -3.54 -6.07 -2.00
N ASP A 83 -2.63 -6.71 -2.73
CA ASP A 83 -1.75 -6.12 -3.73
C ASP A 83 -2.39 -5.89 -5.11
N ASP A 84 -3.60 -6.42 -5.34
CA ASP A 84 -4.32 -6.23 -6.60
C ASP A 84 -5.12 -4.91 -6.60
N LEU A 85 -4.90 -4.11 -7.65
CA LEU A 85 -5.66 -2.89 -7.93
C LEU A 85 -6.42 -3.04 -9.26
N VAL A 86 -7.71 -2.74 -9.23
CA VAL A 86 -8.58 -2.67 -10.41
C VAL A 86 -8.99 -1.22 -10.60
N PHE A 87 -8.65 -0.63 -11.74
CA PHE A 87 -9.04 0.73 -12.08
C PHE A 87 -10.27 0.74 -12.99
N ILE A 88 -11.21 1.63 -12.66
CA ILE A 88 -12.46 1.82 -13.39
C ILE A 88 -12.41 3.23 -13.95
N LEU A 89 -12.22 3.35 -15.27
CA LEU A 89 -11.95 4.63 -15.93
C LEU A 89 -13.05 4.97 -16.92
N ASP A 90 -13.44 6.24 -16.90
CA ASP A 90 -14.23 6.89 -17.95
C ASP A 90 -13.28 7.59 -18.93
N ASP A 91 -13.60 7.56 -20.23
CA ASP A 91 -12.70 7.99 -21.31
C ASP A 91 -11.24 7.49 -21.16
N PRO A 92 -10.99 6.17 -21.27
CA PRO A 92 -9.69 5.58 -20.93
C PRO A 92 -8.52 6.14 -21.75
N LEU A 93 -8.75 6.61 -22.98
CA LEU A 93 -7.71 7.21 -23.81
C LEU A 93 -7.17 8.54 -23.24
N GLU A 94 -8.01 9.31 -22.55
CA GLU A 94 -7.60 10.56 -21.89
C GLU A 94 -7.15 10.31 -20.44
N THR A 95 -7.87 9.42 -19.75
CA THR A 95 -7.69 9.20 -18.31
C THR A 95 -6.51 8.29 -17.97
N ALA A 96 -6.28 7.23 -18.75
CA ALA A 96 -5.27 6.22 -18.41
C ALA A 96 -3.83 6.78 -18.35
N PRO A 97 -3.37 7.65 -19.28
CA PRO A 97 -2.03 8.23 -19.18
C PRO A 97 -1.80 8.97 -17.85
N LYS A 98 -2.80 9.74 -17.41
CA LYS A 98 -2.76 10.51 -16.16
C LYS A 98 -2.76 9.61 -14.93
N LEU A 99 -3.50 8.50 -14.99
CA LEU A 99 -3.45 7.48 -13.96
C LEU A 99 -2.04 6.89 -13.85
N ILE A 100 -1.42 6.49 -14.96
CA ILE A 100 -0.09 5.87 -14.98
C ILE A 100 0.99 6.80 -14.40
N GLU A 101 0.87 8.12 -14.59
CA GLU A 101 1.78 9.09 -13.96
C GLU A 101 1.67 9.18 -12.43
N LYS A 102 0.56 8.70 -11.85
CA LYS A 102 0.26 8.80 -10.41
C LYS A 102 0.55 7.50 -9.64
N ILE A 103 0.75 6.39 -10.34
CA ILE A 103 1.13 5.08 -9.77
C ILE A 103 2.65 4.95 -9.76
#